data_AF-A0A1X1MTC5-F1
#
_entry.id   AF-A0A1X1MTC5-F1
#
_cell.length_a   1.000
_cell.length_b   1.000
_cell.length_c   1.000
_cell.angle_alpha   90.00
_cell.angle_beta   90.00
_cell.angle_gamma   90.00
#
_symmetry.space_group_name_H-M   'P 1'
#
loop_
_entity.id
_entity.type
_entity.pdbx_description
1 polymer ?
#
loop_
_entity_poly.entity_id
_entity_poly.type
_entity_poly.pdbx_seq_one_letter_code
_entity_poly.pdbx_strand_id
1 'polypeptide(L)'
;MVTHEDMPDSPRRNGSSRRLGWRRRHPAPVPEAPATVIVDGIPVITVAPADFVCCSYKGCGTLRPLAEAVENRPCPGCGRV
;
A
#
# COMPACT_ATOMS: atom_id res chain seq x y z
N MET A 1 13.57 -59.85 -34.15
CA MET A 1 12.97 -59.32 -32.92
C MET A 1 13.83 -58.17 -32.46
N VAL A 2 13.22 -56.99 -32.33
CA VAL A 2 13.87 -55.73 -31.94
C VAL A 2 13.85 -55.63 -30.43
N THR A 3 14.98 -55.29 -29.81
CA THR A 3 15.00 -54.47 -28.59
C THR A 3 16.29 -53.65 -28.57
N HIS A 4 16.11 -52.37 -28.89
CA HIS A 4 17.05 -51.28 -28.73
C HIS A 4 16.98 -50.88 -27.24
N GLU A 5 18.01 -51.16 -26.44
CA GLU A 5 18.08 -50.65 -25.07
C GLU A 5 18.76 -49.29 -25.06
N ASP A 6 17.91 -48.29 -25.26
CA ASP A 6 18.18 -46.88 -25.02
C ASP A 6 18.21 -46.67 -23.49
N MET A 7 19.39 -46.43 -22.93
CA MET A 7 19.55 -46.05 -21.52
C MET A 7 20.02 -44.60 -21.45
N PRO A 8 19.13 -43.62 -21.26
CA PRO A 8 19.55 -42.26 -20.97
C PRO A 8 19.94 -42.12 -19.50
N ASP A 9 21.24 -41.91 -19.30
CA ASP A 9 21.86 -41.38 -18.09
C ASP A 9 21.08 -40.14 -17.63
N SER A 10 20.37 -40.27 -16.50
CA SER A 10 19.57 -39.19 -15.93
C SER A 10 20.13 -38.85 -14.55
N PRO A 11 20.61 -37.61 -14.32
CA PRO A 11 21.35 -37.27 -13.13
C PRO A 11 20.41 -37.25 -11.91
N ARG A 12 20.88 -37.83 -10.79
CA ARG A 12 20.29 -37.64 -9.46
C ARG A 12 20.30 -36.15 -9.09
N ARG A 13 19.24 -35.44 -9.45
CA ARG A 13 18.97 -34.08 -8.97
C ARG A 13 18.14 -34.18 -7.70
N ASN A 14 18.82 -34.43 -6.58
CA ASN A 14 18.24 -34.33 -5.26
C ASN A 14 17.96 -32.84 -4.98
N GLY A 15 16.80 -32.37 -5.45
CA GLY A 15 16.33 -31.00 -5.27
C GLY A 15 16.05 -30.74 -3.80
N SER A 16 17.03 -30.19 -3.11
CA SER A 16 16.86 -29.52 -1.82
C SER A 16 15.67 -28.56 -1.92
N SER A 17 14.54 -28.93 -1.32
CA SER A 17 13.38 -28.06 -1.21
C SER A 17 13.75 -26.89 -0.29
N ARG A 18 14.24 -25.80 -0.86
CA ARG A 18 14.34 -24.52 -0.15
C ARG A 18 12.91 -24.06 0.11
N ARG A 19 12.37 -24.43 1.29
CA ARG A 19 11.14 -23.85 1.81
C ARG A 19 11.41 -22.35 1.95
N LEU A 20 10.90 -21.56 1.01
CA LEU A 20 10.88 -20.12 1.09
C LEU A 20 10.00 -19.78 2.30
N GLY A 21 10.66 -19.58 3.44
CA GLY A 21 10.03 -19.12 4.66
C GLY A 21 9.36 -17.79 4.37
N TRP A 22 8.05 -17.83 4.17
CA TRP A 22 7.20 -16.65 4.13
C TRP A 22 7.46 -15.89 5.43
N ARG A 23 8.31 -14.88 5.33
CA ARG A 23 8.68 -13.99 6.43
C ARG A 23 7.36 -13.53 7.05
N ARG A 24 7.23 -13.75 8.36
CA ARG A 24 6.11 -13.30 9.17
C ARG A 24 5.86 -11.83 8.81
N ARG A 25 4.81 -11.56 8.05
CA ARG A 25 4.35 -10.18 7.84
C ARG A 25 3.86 -9.72 9.19
N HIS A 26 4.57 -8.78 9.80
CA HIS A 26 4.02 -8.06 10.94
C HIS A 26 2.72 -7.39 10.46
N PRO A 27 1.59 -7.59 11.16
CA PRO A 27 0.40 -6.80 10.92
C PRO A 27 0.81 -5.32 11.04
N ALA A 28 0.51 -4.53 10.00
CA ALA A 28 0.66 -3.09 10.11
C ALA A 28 -0.24 -2.62 11.27
N PRO A 29 0.22 -1.65 12.10
CA PRO A 29 -0.62 -1.10 13.16
C PRO A 29 -1.92 -0.56 12.53
N VAL A 30 -3.04 -0.86 13.18
CA VAL A 30 -4.35 -0.34 12.76
C VAL A 30 -4.29 1.19 12.88
N PRO A 31 -4.64 1.95 11.83
CA PRO A 31 -4.72 3.40 11.94
C PRO A 31 -5.74 3.75 13.03
N GLU A 32 -5.30 4.49 14.05
CA GLU A 32 -6.18 4.96 15.11
C GLU A 32 -7.26 5.85 14.49
N ALA A 33 -8.53 5.60 14.86
CA ALA A 33 -9.63 6.41 14.37
C ALA A 33 -9.45 7.86 14.83
N PRO A 34 -9.67 8.86 13.96
CA PRO A 34 -9.51 10.25 14.34
C PRO A 34 -10.49 10.59 15.47
N ALA A 35 -9.98 11.18 16.54
CA ALA A 35 -10.80 11.61 17.66
C ALA A 35 -11.75 12.71 17.19
N THR A 36 -13.05 12.43 17.24
CA THR A 36 -14.09 13.43 16.98
C THR A 36 -14.57 13.96 18.33
N VAL A 37 -14.36 15.25 18.57
CA VAL A 37 -14.79 15.95 19.78
C VAL A 37 -15.86 16.95 19.40
N ILE A 38 -16.98 17.01 20.13
CA ILE A 38 -17.99 18.04 19.90
C ILE A 38 -17.64 19.25 20.77
N VAL A 39 -17.39 20.40 20.15
CA VAL A 39 -17.15 21.69 20.83
C VAL A 39 -18.25 22.65 20.39
N ASP A 40 -19.01 23.19 21.33
CA ASP A 40 -20.13 24.11 21.07
C ASP A 40 -21.16 23.61 20.04
N GLY A 41 -21.41 22.30 20.02
CA GLY A 41 -22.34 21.67 19.06
C GLY A 41 -21.75 21.46 17.66
N ILE A 42 -20.49 21.82 17.44
CA ILE A 42 -19.76 21.63 16.19
C ILE A 42 -18.86 20.39 16.33
N PRO A 43 -18.94 19.40 15.43
CA PRO A 43 -18.01 18.29 15.43
C PRO A 43 -16.62 18.77 14.99
N VAL A 44 -15.65 18.72 15.89
CA VAL A 44 -14.24 19.03 15.66
C VAL A 44 -13.49 17.71 15.55
N ILE A 45 -12.91 17.45 14.38
CA ILE A 45 -12.08 16.27 14.13
C ILE A 45 -10.62 16.68 14.37
N THR A 46 -10.02 16.21 15.46
CA THR A 46 -8.61 16.41 15.73
C THR A 46 -7.80 15.37 14.96
N VAL A 47 -7.25 15.80 13.82
CA VAL A 47 -6.28 15.02 13.06
C VAL A 47 -4.85 15.37 13.51
N ALA A 48 -3.95 14.40 13.54
CA ALA A 48 -2.53 14.67 13.77
C ALA A 48 -2.04 15.68 12.70
N PRO A 49 -1.21 16.67 13.06
CA PRO A 49 -0.86 17.80 12.18
C PRO A 49 -0.01 17.46 10.93
N ALA A 50 0.04 16.21 10.46
CA ALA A 50 1.02 15.78 9.45
C ALA A 50 0.46 15.45 8.06
N ASP A 51 -0.85 15.25 7.87
CA ASP A 51 -1.29 14.53 6.67
C ASP A 51 -2.18 15.31 5.71
N PHE A 52 -2.26 16.65 5.78
CA PHE A 52 -3.05 17.42 4.80
C PHE A 52 -2.27 18.57 4.17
N VAL A 53 -2.44 18.75 2.87
CA VAL A 53 -1.88 19.85 2.08
C VAL A 53 -2.98 20.57 1.30
N CYS A 54 -2.88 21.89 1.20
CA CYS A 54 -3.77 22.67 0.33
C CYS A 54 -3.39 22.45 -1.14
N CYS A 55 -4.40 22.36 -2.01
CA CYS A 55 -4.18 22.41 -3.45
C CYS A 55 -3.43 23.71 -3.85
N SER A 56 -2.32 23.56 -4.56
CA SER A 56 -1.45 24.67 -4.97
C SER A 56 -2.04 25.53 -6.10
N TYR A 57 -3.08 25.05 -6.78
CA TYR A 57 -3.73 25.82 -7.84
C TYR A 57 -4.46 27.03 -7.25
N LYS A 58 -4.12 28.19 -7.81
CA LYS A 58 -4.70 29.48 -7.43
C LYS A 58 -6.23 29.41 -7.43
N GLY A 59 -6.82 29.66 -6.26
CA GLY A 59 -8.28 29.71 -6.08
C GLY A 59 -8.95 28.37 -5.77
N CYS A 60 -8.23 27.24 -5.71
CA CYS A 60 -8.83 25.96 -5.31
C CYS A 60 -8.86 25.81 -3.78
N GLY A 61 -7.70 25.87 -3.12
CA GLY A 61 -7.61 25.81 -1.66
C GLY A 61 -8.11 24.51 -1.00
N THR A 62 -8.56 23.52 -1.79
CA THR A 62 -9.05 22.25 -1.28
C THR A 62 -7.96 21.52 -0.52
N LEU A 63 -8.26 21.14 0.72
CA LEU A 63 -7.37 20.31 1.55
C LEU A 63 -7.41 18.87 1.05
N ARG A 64 -6.24 18.27 0.94
CA ARG A 64 -6.07 16.89 0.48
C ARG A 64 -5.11 16.13 1.38
N PRO A 65 -5.31 14.82 1.56
CA PRO A 65 -4.34 14.00 2.26
C PRO A 65 -2.97 14.06 1.58
N LEU A 66 -1.89 14.19 2.36
CA LEU A 66 -0.51 14.23 1.87
C LEU A 66 -0.18 12.96 1.08
N ALA A 67 -0.67 11.80 1.50
CA ALA A 67 -0.53 10.55 0.76
C ALA A 67 -1.09 10.66 -0.67
N GLU A 68 -2.27 11.27 -0.85
CA GLU A 68 -2.85 11.45 -2.18
C GLU A 68 -2.11 12.49 -3.03
N ALA A 69 -1.55 13.53 -2.38
CA ALA A 69 -0.74 14.53 -3.06
C ALA A 69 0.60 13.95 -3.52
N VAL A 70 1.24 13.12 -2.69
CA VAL A 70 2.49 12.41 -3.03
C VAL A 70 2.25 11.38 -4.14
N GLU A 71 1.07 10.75 -4.16
CA GLU A 71 0.66 9.86 -5.26
C GLU A 71 0.26 10.59 -6.54
N ASN A 72 0.35 11.93 -6.59
CA ASN A 72 -0.06 12.74 -7.73
C ASN A 72 -1.51 12.45 -8.19
N ARG A 73 -2.40 12.08 -7.25
CA ARG A 73 -3.81 11.91 -7.59
C ARG A 73 -4.42 13.26 -7.97
N PRO A 74 -5.44 13.31 -8.84
CA PRO A 74 -6.15 14.55 -9.14
C PRO A 74 -6.79 15.17 -7.90
N CYS A 75 -6.74 16.50 -7.78
CA CYS A 75 -7.41 17.23 -6.72
C CYS A 75 -8.94 17.07 -6.82
N PRO A 76 -9.66 16.71 -5.74
CA PRO A 76 -11.11 16.57 -5.78
C PRO A 76 -11.84 17.90 -6.00
N GLY A 77 -11.18 19.04 -5.72
CA GLY A 77 -11.76 20.37 -5.92
C GLY A 77 -11.63 20.89 -7.36
N CYS A 78 -10.45 20.78 -7.98
CA CYS A 78 -10.20 21.35 -9.30
C CYS A 78 -9.84 20.33 -10.39
N GLY A 79 -9.74 19.04 -10.06
CA GLY A 79 -9.39 17.97 -10.99
C GLY A 79 -7.95 17.97 -11.48
N ARG A 80 -7.12 18.92 -11.02
CA ARG A 80 -5.72 19.05 -11.43
C ARG A 80 -4.78 18.32 -10.48
N VAL A 81 -3.64 17.87 -11.02
CA VAL A 81 -2.54 17.25 -10.27
C VAL A 81 -1.56 18.33 -9.85
#